data_AF-R0GL45-F1
#
_entry.id   AF-R0GL45-F1
#
_cell.length_a   1.000
_cell.length_b   1.000
_cell.length_c   1.000
_cell.angle_alpha   90.00
_cell.angle_beta   90.00
_cell.angle_gamma   90.00
#
_symmetry.space_group_name_H-M   'P 1'
#
loop_
_entity.id
_entity.type
_entity.pdbx_description
1 polymer ?
#
loop_
_entity_poly.entity_id
_entity_poly.type
_entity_poly.pdbx_seq_one_letter_code
_entity_poly.pdbx_strand_id
1 'polypeptide(L)'
;AFGAAWKAACAAGGTIIVPKGEYLVEALEFKGPCKGPVTMELNGNLKAPAAVKSTKPHSGWVDFENIADFTLNGNKAIFDGQGALAWKANDCAKTGKCNSLPI
;
A
#
# COMPACT_ATOMS: atom_id res chain seq x y z
N ALA A 1 -5.82 8.31 7.34
CA ALA A 1 -7.01 8.34 6.47
C ALA A 1 -7.32 6.96 5.89
N PHE A 2 -6.47 6.40 5.02
CA PHE A 2 -6.66 5.09 4.38
C PHE A 2 -6.98 3.94 5.36
N GLY A 3 -6.17 3.75 6.41
CA GLY A 3 -6.42 2.69 7.39
C GLY A 3 -7.73 2.84 8.16
N ALA A 4 -8.17 4.09 8.44
CA ALA A 4 -9.45 4.33 9.11
C ALA A 4 -10.64 4.01 8.19
N ALA A 5 -10.57 4.43 6.92
CA ALA A 5 -11.58 4.11 5.92
C ALA A 5 -11.66 2.60 5.68
N TRP A 6 -10.51 1.91 5.58
CA TRP A 6 -10.44 0.46 5.49
C TRP A 6 -11.09 -0.23 6.68
N LYS A 7 -10.74 0.16 7.89
CA LYS A 7 -11.31 -0.43 9.11
C LYS A 7 -12.84 -0.28 9.16
N ALA A 8 -13.36 0.88 8.73
CA ALA A 8 -14.80 1.12 8.68
C ALA A 8 -15.49 0.21 7.65
N ALA A 9 -14.98 0.16 6.42
CA ALA A 9 -15.54 -0.69 5.36
C ALA A 9 -15.40 -2.18 5.72
N CYS A 10 -14.25 -2.62 6.22
CA CYS A 10 -14.00 -4.02 6.58
C CYS A 10 -14.89 -4.52 7.72
N ALA A 11 -15.37 -3.62 8.59
CA ALA A 11 -16.23 -3.97 9.72
C ALA A 11 -17.68 -4.32 9.33
N ALA A 12 -18.15 -3.90 8.15
CA ALA A 12 -19.55 -4.12 7.73
C ALA A 12 -19.73 -4.40 6.22
N GLY A 13 -18.65 -4.38 5.44
CA GLY A 13 -18.70 -4.22 3.99
C GLY A 13 -18.90 -2.75 3.59
N GLY A 14 -18.56 -2.43 2.33
CA GLY A 14 -18.80 -1.10 1.77
C GLY A 14 -17.77 -0.66 0.74
N THR A 15 -17.95 0.57 0.25
CA THR A 15 -17.12 1.16 -0.79
C THR A 15 -16.24 2.27 -0.22
N ILE A 16 -14.93 2.16 -0.44
CA ILE A 16 -13.95 3.20 -0.14
C ILE A 16 -13.68 3.96 -1.44
N ILE A 17 -13.91 5.27 -1.43
CA ILE A 17 -13.60 6.13 -2.57
C ILE A 17 -12.33 6.90 -2.25
N VAL A 18 -11.31 6.74 -3.09
CA VAL A 18 -10.11 7.56 -3.09
C VAL A 18 -10.29 8.62 -4.18
N PRO A 19 -10.51 9.89 -3.82
CA PRO A 19 -10.74 10.94 -4.82
C PRO A 19 -9.51 11.17 -5.69
N LYS A 20 -9.71 11.76 -6.87
CA LYS A 20 -8.61 12.15 -7.75
C LYS A 20 -7.63 13.07 -7.02
N GLY A 21 -6.34 12.78 -7.13
CA GLY A 21 -5.25 13.49 -6.47
C GLY A 21 -3.96 12.67 -6.48
N GLU A 22 -2.89 13.24 -5.93
CA GLU A 22 -1.65 12.50 -5.63
C GLU A 22 -1.50 12.42 -4.11
N TYR A 23 -1.37 11.21 -3.58
CA TYR A 23 -1.32 10.94 -2.14
C TYR A 23 0.03 10.31 -1.81
N LEU A 24 0.85 11.06 -1.07
CA LEU A 24 2.06 10.51 -0.47
C LEU A 24 1.64 9.62 0.70
N VAL A 25 1.91 8.31 0.60
CA VAL A 25 1.53 7.33 1.61
C VAL A 25 2.74 6.53 2.03
N GLU A 26 2.94 6.38 3.35
CA GLU A 26 3.91 5.41 3.89
C GLU A 26 3.37 3.98 3.68
N ALA A 27 3.81 3.02 4.50
CA ALA A 27 3.30 1.66 4.44
C ALA A 27 1.78 1.63 4.71
N LEU A 28 1.03 0.98 3.82
CA LEU A 28 -0.40 0.73 3.97
C LEU A 28 -0.63 -0.76 4.14
N GLU A 29 -1.29 -1.13 5.25
CA GLU A 29 -1.72 -2.49 5.51
C GLU A 29 -3.25 -2.56 5.47
N PHE A 30 -3.78 -3.20 4.44
CA PHE A 30 -5.20 -3.53 4.31
C PHE A 30 -5.40 -4.99 4.71
N LYS A 31 -5.84 -5.19 5.96
CA LYS A 31 -5.95 -6.53 6.58
C LYS A 31 -7.39 -6.96 6.72
N GLY A 32 -7.65 -8.23 6.42
CA GLY A 32 -8.85 -8.95 6.79
C GLY A 32 -8.65 -9.87 8.01
N PRO A 33 -9.61 -10.79 8.29
CA PRO A 33 -10.83 -11.01 7.53
C PRO A 33 -11.84 -9.86 7.71
N CYS A 34 -12.52 -9.50 6.63
CA CYS A 34 -13.61 -8.51 6.66
C CYS A 34 -14.96 -9.18 6.88
N LYS A 35 -15.89 -8.47 7.54
CA LYS A 35 -17.24 -8.98 7.84
C LYS A 35 -18.20 -8.91 6.66
N GLY A 36 -17.79 -8.25 5.58
CA GLY A 36 -18.56 -8.16 4.34
C GLY A 36 -17.66 -7.72 3.17
N PRO A 37 -18.20 -7.75 1.94
CA PRO A 37 -17.46 -7.37 0.74
C PRO A 37 -16.97 -5.93 0.79
N VAL A 38 -15.74 -5.70 0.36
CA VAL A 38 -15.15 -4.35 0.31
C VAL A 38 -14.79 -4.01 -1.13
N THR A 39 -15.19 -2.83 -1.57
CA THR A 39 -14.78 -2.28 -2.87
C THR A 39 -13.94 -1.03 -2.65
N MET A 40 -12.82 -0.92 -3.34
CA MET A 40 -12.01 0.30 -3.35
C MET A 40 -12.06 0.93 -4.76
N GLU A 41 -12.62 2.13 -4.84
CA GLU A 41 -12.63 2.98 -6.04
C GLU A 41 -11.44 3.93 -5.99
N LEU A 42 -10.33 3.53 -6.62
CA LEU A 42 -9.08 4.26 -6.60
C LEU A 42 -8.99 5.25 -7.76
N ASN A 43 -9.40 6.50 -7.56
CA ASN A 43 -9.31 7.53 -8.60
C ASN A 43 -8.05 8.41 -8.48
N GLY A 44 -7.31 8.27 -7.38
CA GLY A 44 -6.12 9.05 -7.07
C GLY A 44 -4.86 8.20 -7.01
N ASN A 45 -3.74 8.80 -7.40
CA ASN A 45 -2.44 8.15 -7.41
C ASN A 45 -1.89 8.02 -5.98
N LEU A 46 -1.37 6.84 -5.66
CA LEU A 46 -0.61 6.62 -4.44
C LEU A 46 0.87 6.72 -4.79
N LYS A 47 1.65 7.39 -3.95
CA LYS A 47 3.08 7.58 -4.13
C LYS A 47 3.84 7.25 -2.86
N ALA A 48 4.87 6.42 -2.96
CA ALA A 48 5.71 6.07 -1.83
C ALA A 48 6.53 7.31 -1.40
N PRO A 49 7.06 7.39 -0.17
CA PRO A 49 7.99 8.43 0.22
C PRO A 49 9.35 8.24 -0.46
N ALA A 50 10.06 9.34 -0.74
CA ALA A 50 11.40 9.27 -1.35
C ALA A 50 12.45 8.66 -0.41
N ALA A 51 12.27 8.84 0.91
CA ALA A 51 13.12 8.23 1.92
C ALA A 51 12.58 6.84 2.26
N VAL A 52 13.32 5.81 1.86
CA VAL A 52 12.95 4.43 2.21
C VAL A 52 13.28 4.17 3.66
N LYS A 53 12.23 4.02 4.47
CA LYS A 53 12.34 3.51 5.82
C LYS A 53 12.34 1.99 5.76
N SER A 54 13.18 1.36 6.58
CA SER A 54 13.15 -0.09 6.75
C SER A 54 11.76 -0.50 7.22
N THR A 55 11.13 -1.36 6.43
CA THR A 55 9.87 -2.02 6.79
C THR A 55 10.18 -3.39 7.39
N LYS A 56 9.16 -4.11 7.82
CA LYS A 56 9.35 -5.46 8.32
C LYS A 56 9.92 -6.35 7.20
N PRO A 57 10.71 -7.38 7.54
CA PRO A 57 11.08 -8.39 6.56
C PRO A 57 9.84 -8.91 5.84
N HIS A 58 9.87 -8.95 4.51
CA HIS A 58 8.79 -9.45 3.66
C HIS A 58 7.46 -8.65 3.67
N SER A 59 7.46 -7.39 4.12
CA SER A 59 6.29 -6.49 3.94
C SER A 59 6.47 -5.58 2.73
N GLY A 60 5.43 -5.46 1.91
CA GLY A 60 5.38 -4.54 0.79
C GLY A 60 5.12 -3.10 1.24
N TRP A 61 5.05 -2.18 0.27
CA TRP A 61 4.64 -0.80 0.53
C TRP A 61 3.12 -0.68 0.70
N VAL A 62 2.35 -1.43 -0.09
CA VAL A 62 0.90 -1.55 0.05
C VAL A 62 0.54 -3.03 0.10
N ASP A 63 0.14 -3.50 1.27
CA ASP A 63 -0.18 -4.91 1.52
C ASP A 63 -1.69 -5.12 1.59
N PHE A 64 -2.17 -6.10 0.83
CA PHE A 64 -3.53 -6.63 0.91
C PHE A 64 -3.45 -8.05 1.47
N GLU A 65 -3.84 -8.24 2.73
CA GLU A 65 -3.57 -9.48 3.46
C GLU A 65 -4.83 -10.13 4.02
N ASN A 66 -5.02 -11.41 3.71
CA ASN A 66 -6.09 -12.25 4.25
C ASN A 66 -7.50 -11.65 4.08
N ILE A 67 -7.78 -11.12 2.88
CA ILE A 67 -9.06 -10.50 2.54
C ILE A 67 -9.85 -11.43 1.61
N ALA A 68 -11.14 -11.59 1.89
CA ALA A 68 -12.10 -12.26 1.01
C ALA A 68 -13.06 -11.23 0.39
N ASP A 69 -13.59 -11.51 -0.80
CA ASP A 69 -14.58 -10.68 -1.51
C ASP A 69 -14.19 -9.20 -1.64
N PHE A 70 -12.91 -8.95 -1.93
CA PHE A 70 -12.35 -7.62 -2.15
C PHE A 70 -12.23 -7.28 -3.64
N THR A 71 -12.71 -6.10 -4.02
CA THR A 71 -12.55 -5.54 -5.37
C THR A 71 -11.75 -4.24 -5.33
N LEU A 72 -10.73 -4.13 -6.18
CA LEU A 72 -9.98 -2.88 -6.40
C LEU A 72 -10.23 -2.37 -7.83
N ASN A 73 -10.96 -1.27 -7.94
CA ASN A 73 -11.19 -0.58 -9.21
C ASN A 73 -10.18 0.55 -9.35
N GLY A 74 -9.22 0.34 -10.25
CA GLY A 74 -8.05 1.22 -10.38
C GLY A 74 -8.30 2.57 -11.06
N ASN A 75 -9.42 2.78 -11.78
CA ASN A 75 -9.81 4.06 -12.41
C ASN A 75 -8.68 4.94 -12.99
N LYS A 76 -7.67 4.32 -13.64
CA LYS A 76 -6.43 4.93 -14.18
C LYS A 76 -5.44 5.50 -13.14
N ALA A 77 -5.69 5.30 -11.85
CA ALA A 77 -4.76 5.63 -10.79
C ALA A 77 -3.50 4.75 -10.82
N ILE A 78 -2.42 5.30 -10.30
CA ILE A 78 -1.09 4.69 -10.29
C ILE A 78 -0.65 4.44 -8.85
N PHE A 79 -0.05 3.27 -8.62
CA PHE A 79 0.77 2.99 -7.44
C PHE A 79 2.23 3.27 -7.81
N ASP A 80 2.73 4.46 -7.47
CA ASP A 80 4.12 4.86 -7.70
C ASP A 80 4.97 4.50 -6.47
N GLY A 81 5.56 3.30 -6.49
CA GLY A 81 6.41 2.79 -5.43
C GLY A 81 7.80 3.45 -5.34
N GLN A 82 8.15 4.37 -6.25
CA GLN A 82 9.48 5.01 -6.32
C GLN A 82 10.68 4.03 -6.24
N GLY A 83 10.57 2.85 -6.87
CA GLY A 83 11.55 1.77 -6.76
C GLY A 83 13.00 2.16 -7.08
N ALA A 84 13.22 3.07 -8.04
CA ALA A 84 14.57 3.55 -8.38
C ALA A 84 15.27 4.29 -7.22
N LEU A 85 14.51 4.93 -6.32
CA LEU A 85 15.05 5.53 -5.09
C LEU A 85 15.31 4.45 -4.05
N ALA A 86 14.41 3.46 -3.95
CA ALA A 86 14.55 2.34 -3.03
C ALA A 86 15.78 1.50 -3.31
N TRP A 87 16.01 1.09 -4.55
CA TRP A 87 17.15 0.23 -4.91
C TRP A 87 18.50 0.91 -4.64
N LYS A 88 18.58 2.24 -4.75
CA LYS A 88 19.81 3.00 -4.42
C LYS A 88 20.13 2.99 -2.92
N ALA A 89 19.13 2.80 -2.06
CA ALA A 89 19.31 2.70 -0.62
C ALA A 89 19.78 1.30 -0.17
N ASN A 90 19.77 0.30 -1.07
CA ASN A 90 20.33 -1.02 -0.77
C ASN A 90 21.79 -1.10 -1.22
N ASP A 91 22.72 -1.06 -0.27
CA ASP A 91 24.15 -1.18 -0.53
C ASP A 91 24.69 -2.61 -0.33
N CYS A 92 23.79 -3.61 -0.24
CA CYS A 92 24.07 -5.04 -0.11
C CYS A 92 25.25 -5.52 -0.99
N ALA A 93 25.27 -5.11 -2.25
CA ALA A 93 26.34 -5.49 -3.19
C ALA A 93 27.74 -4.96 -2.82
N LYS A 94 27.80 -3.89 -2.02
CA LYS A 94 29.04 -3.25 -1.57
C LYS A 94 29.42 -3.62 -0.14
N THR A 95 28.43 -3.75 0.74
CA THR A 95 28.65 -3.91 2.20
C THR A 95 28.44 -5.34 2.69
N GLY A 96 27.80 -6.20 1.90
CA GLY A 96 27.32 -7.51 2.33
C GLY A 96 26.14 -7.44 3.31
N LYS A 97 25.68 -6.24 3.69
CA LYS A 97 24.53 -6.02 4.56
C LYS A 97 23.33 -5.64 3.71
N CYS A 98 22.33 -6.51 3.67
CA CYS A 98 21.19 -6.33 2.80
C CYS A 98 20.01 -5.78 3.59
N ASN A 99 19.51 -4.61 3.16
CA ASN A 99 18.34 -4.01 3.75
C ASN A 99 17.09 -4.71 3.20
N SER A 100 16.15 -5.08 4.08
CA SER A 100 14.80 -5.44 3.64
C SER A 100 14.07 -4.17 3.26
N LEU A 101 13.96 -3.93 1.97
CA LEU A 101 13.19 -2.81 1.43
C LEU A 101 11.74 -3.25 1.22
N PRO A 102 10.76 -2.35 1.39
CA PRO A 102 9.42 -2.59 0.90
C PRO A 102 9.49 -2.69 -0.63
N ILE A 103 9.26 -3.90 -1.14
CA ILE A 103 9.12 -4.22 -2.57
C ILE A 103 7.69 -4.67 -2.80
#